data_AF-A0A933AFJ1-F1
#
_entry.id   AF-A0A933AFJ1-F1
#
_cell.length_a   1.000
_cell.length_b   1.000
_cell.length_c   1.000
_cell.angle_alpha   90.00
_cell.angle_beta   90.00
_cell.angle_gamma   90.00
#
_symmetry.space_group_name_H-M   'P 1'
#
loop_
_entity.id
_entity.type
_entity.pdbx_description
1 polymer ?
#
loop_
_entity_poly.entity_id
_entity_poly.type
_entity_poly.pdbx_seq_one_letter_code
_entity_poly.pdbx_strand_id
1 'polypeptide(L)'
;MTSVKFLVDDMCANFTEHLLYGLVKTLLSERPCTINEIARKIADQDRSLDIKSAQKLAEAAVEALWQIDAIAMEGDFIYLAGSMPR
;
A
#
# COMPACT_ATOMS: atom_id res chain seq x y z
N MET A 1 3.95 -5.78 -17.10
CA MET A 1 4.23 -5.52 -15.67
C MET A 1 4.38 -4.03 -15.50
N THR A 2 3.35 -3.37 -14.99
CA THR A 2 3.39 -1.93 -14.73
C THR A 2 4.04 -1.75 -13.36
N SER A 3 5.22 -1.14 -13.31
CA SER A 3 5.93 -0.93 -12.04
C SER A 3 5.16 0.06 -11.17
N VAL A 4 5.15 -0.14 -9.84
CA VAL A 4 4.57 0.81 -8.87
C VAL A 4 5.09 2.22 -9.11
N LYS A 5 6.38 2.34 -9.43
CA LYS A 5 7.02 3.61 -9.82
C LYS A 5 6.30 4.29 -11.00
N PHE A 6 5.91 3.53 -12.01
CA PHE A 6 5.18 4.07 -13.17
C PHE A 6 3.76 4.52 -12.79
N LEU A 7 3.06 3.78 -11.93
CA LEU A 7 1.72 4.18 -11.46
C LEU A 7 1.78 5.44 -10.59
N VAL A 8 2.80 5.56 -9.74
CA VAL A 8 3.00 6.73 -8.89
C VAL A 8 3.40 7.95 -9.72
N ASP A 9 4.33 7.80 -10.66
CA ASP A 9 4.79 8.90 -11.52
C ASP A 9 3.68 9.38 -12.49
N ASP A 10 2.80 8.49 -12.95
CA ASP A 10 1.67 8.81 -13.86
C ASP A 10 0.45 9.40 -13.13
N MET A 11 0.21 8.99 -11.87
CA MET A 11 -0.96 9.42 -11.09
C MET A 11 -0.69 10.55 -10.10
N CYS A 12 0.56 10.77 -9.67
CA CYS A 12 0.87 11.67 -8.56
C CYS A 12 2.14 12.49 -8.77
N ALA A 13 2.00 13.81 -8.89
CA ALA A 13 3.15 14.72 -8.94
C ALA A 13 3.88 14.87 -7.58
N ASN A 14 3.24 14.53 -6.45
CA ASN A 14 3.75 14.73 -5.09
C ASN A 14 3.91 13.46 -4.26
N PHE A 15 3.44 12.33 -4.75
CA PHE A 15 3.53 11.05 -4.05
C PHE A 15 4.69 10.27 -4.68
N THR A 16 5.58 9.68 -3.87
CA THR A 16 6.69 8.85 -4.38
C THR A 16 6.51 7.42 -3.93
N GLU A 17 7.09 6.47 -4.66
CA GLU A 17 7.09 5.04 -4.32
C GLU A 17 7.55 4.79 -2.86
N HIS A 18 8.56 5.54 -2.40
CA HIS A 18 9.05 5.43 -1.02
C HIS A 18 8.05 5.92 0.02
N LEU A 19 7.34 7.02 -0.25
CA LEU A 19 6.28 7.51 0.63
C LEU A 19 5.11 6.52 0.69
N LEU A 20 4.76 5.92 -0.44
CA LEU A 20 3.71 4.90 -0.53
C LEU A 20 4.06 3.67 0.31
N TYR A 21 5.24 3.08 0.12
CA TYR A 21 5.68 1.93 0.92
C TYR A 21 5.83 2.27 2.40
N GLY A 22 6.35 3.47 2.71
CA GLY A 22 6.47 3.95 4.09
C GLY A 22 5.12 4.07 4.78
N LEU A 23 4.11 4.60 4.09
CA LEU A 23 2.75 4.74 4.59
C LEU A 23 2.11 3.37 4.85
N VAL A 24 2.23 2.42 3.91
CA VAL A 24 1.72 1.05 4.08
C VAL A 24 2.39 0.37 5.27
N LYS A 25 3.72 0.42 5.37
CA LYS A 25 4.45 -0.19 6.50
C LYS A 25 4.08 0.43 7.84
N THR A 26 3.93 1.74 7.90
CA THR A 26 3.51 2.45 9.13
C THR A 26 2.13 1.97 9.56
N LEU A 27 1.19 1.90 8.62
CA LEU A 27 -0.17 1.43 8.92
C LEU A 27 -0.17 -0.02 9.44
N LEU A 28 0.60 -0.90 8.79
CA LEU A 28 0.72 -2.31 9.17
C LEU A 28 1.48 -2.54 10.48
N SER A 29 2.34 -1.60 10.88
CA SER A 29 3.03 -1.66 12.17
C SER A 29 2.12 -1.36 13.36
N GLU A 30 1.03 -0.63 13.14
CA GLU A 30 0.04 -0.34 14.18
C GLU A 30 -0.98 -1.48 14.32
N ARG A 31 -1.48 -1.99 13.19
CA ARG A 31 -2.47 -3.07 13.16
C ARG A 31 -2.51 -3.76 11.79
N PRO A 32 -2.96 -5.03 11.72
CA PRO A 32 -3.33 -5.66 10.46
C PRO A 32 -4.41 -4.84 9.75
N CYS A 33 -4.26 -4.69 8.43
CA CYS A 33 -5.15 -3.85 7.63
C CYS A 33 -5.54 -4.55 6.33
N THR A 34 -6.69 -4.19 5.79
CA THR A 34 -7.14 -4.60 4.47
C THR A 34 -6.62 -3.65 3.38
N ILE A 35 -6.62 -4.10 2.12
CA ILE A 35 -6.29 -3.25 0.95
C ILE A 35 -7.20 -2.01 0.93
N ASN A 36 -8.47 -2.14 1.29
CA ASN A 36 -9.42 -1.03 1.32
C ASN A 36 -9.06 0.02 2.38
N GLU A 37 -8.56 -0.39 3.54
CA GLU A 37 -8.09 0.55 4.58
C GLU A 37 -6.82 1.28 4.14
N ILE A 38 -5.90 0.56 3.48
CA ILE A 38 -4.70 1.15 2.89
C ILE A 38 -5.08 2.18 1.82
N ALA A 39 -5.99 1.82 0.90
CA ALA A 39 -6.48 2.70 -0.17
C ALA A 39 -7.12 3.97 0.38
N ARG A 40 -7.96 3.86 1.41
CA ARG A 40 -8.54 5.04 2.08
C ARG A 40 -7.46 5.92 2.70
N LYS A 41 -6.46 5.32 3.35
CA LYS A 41 -5.36 6.08 3.94
C LYS A 41 -4.52 6.82 2.90
N ILE A 42 -4.31 6.21 1.73
CA ILE A 42 -3.65 6.85 0.59
C ILE A 42 -4.48 8.03 0.08
N ALA A 43 -5.79 7.86 -0.14
CA ALA A 43 -6.67 8.93 -0.57
C ALA A 43 -6.80 10.07 0.46
N ASP A 44 -6.74 9.76 1.75
CA ASP A 44 -6.74 10.76 2.82
C ASP A 44 -5.43 11.58 2.82
N GLN A 45 -4.31 10.93 2.53
CA GLN A 45 -2.99 11.57 2.47
C GLN A 45 -2.84 12.45 1.23
N ASP A 46 -3.40 12.04 0.10
CA ASP A 46 -3.41 12.80 -1.14
C ASP A 46 -4.85 12.95 -1.68
N ARG A 47 -5.45 14.10 -1.39
CA ARG A 47 -6.81 14.43 -1.80
C ARG A 47 -7.00 14.63 -3.30
N SER A 48 -5.91 14.64 -4.08
CA SER A 48 -5.98 14.68 -5.54
C SER A 48 -6.29 13.32 -6.16
N LEU A 49 -6.05 12.23 -5.41
CA LEU A 49 -6.37 10.87 -5.82
C LEU A 49 -7.83 10.55 -5.55
N ASP A 50 -8.52 10.03 -6.57
CA ASP A 50 -9.80 9.37 -6.37
C ASP A 50 -9.60 7.98 -5.75
N ILE A 51 -10.66 7.47 -5.12
CA ILE A 51 -10.60 6.19 -4.39
C ILE A 51 -10.20 5.00 -5.27
N LYS A 52 -10.50 5.01 -6.58
CA LYS A 52 -10.12 3.90 -7.48
C LYS A 52 -8.63 3.95 -7.80
N SER A 53 -8.09 5.15 -8.01
CA SER A 53 -6.65 5.33 -8.20
C SER A 53 -5.88 4.99 -6.94
N ALA A 54 -6.37 5.42 -5.77
CA ALA A 54 -5.80 5.05 -4.48
C ALA A 54 -5.86 3.53 -4.23
N GLN A 55 -6.92 2.85 -4.66
CA GLN A 55 -7.02 1.39 -4.58
C GLN A 55 -5.99 0.68 -5.46
N LYS A 56 -5.79 1.13 -6.70
CA LYS A 56 -4.73 0.58 -7.57
C LYS A 56 -3.34 0.78 -6.98
N LEU A 57 -3.09 1.94 -6.36
CA LEU A 57 -1.84 2.21 -5.66
C LEU A 57 -1.66 1.30 -4.43
N ALA A 58 -2.72 1.06 -3.66
CA ALA A 58 -2.70 0.14 -2.55
C ALA A 58 -2.37 -1.29 -3.01
N GLU A 59 -3.06 -1.78 -4.04
CA GLU A 59 -2.84 -3.11 -4.62
C GLU A 59 -1.39 -3.25 -5.12
N ALA A 60 -0.91 -2.28 -5.89
CA ALA A 60 0.44 -2.28 -6.42
C ALA A 60 1.50 -2.22 -5.30
N ALA A 61 1.25 -1.43 -4.25
CA ALA A 61 2.16 -1.33 -3.12
C ALA A 61 2.23 -2.62 -2.30
N VAL A 62 1.08 -3.24 -2.06
CA VAL A 62 0.97 -4.52 -1.36
C VAL A 62 1.65 -5.62 -2.17
N GLU A 63 1.39 -5.70 -3.48
CA GLU A 63 2.05 -6.69 -4.34
C GLU A 63 3.57 -6.54 -4.32
N ALA A 64 4.09 -5.32 -4.45
CA ALA A 64 5.53 -5.07 -4.42
C ALA A 64 6.15 -5.41 -3.06
N LEU A 65 5.50 -5.08 -1.95
CA LEU A 65 5.97 -5.42 -0.60
C LEU A 65 5.89 -6.94 -0.32
N TRP A 66 4.91 -7.62 -0.89
CA TRP A 66 4.76 -9.06 -0.77
C TRP A 66 5.84 -9.81 -1.57
N GLN A 67 6.17 -9.34 -2.78
CA GLN A 67 7.22 -9.92 -3.61
C GLN A 67 8.63 -9.87 -2.97
N ILE A 68 8.85 -8.98 -2.00
CA ILE A 68 10.12 -8.86 -1.27
C ILE A 68 10.05 -9.40 0.16
N ASP A 69 9.02 -10.20 0.48
CA ASP A 69 8.78 -10.78 1.80
C ASP A 69 8.70 -9.74 2.96
N ALA A 70 8.35 -8.49 2.66
CA ALA A 70 8.22 -7.43 3.66
C ALA A 70 6.87 -7.45 4.38
N ILE A 71 5.87 -8.10 3.80
CA ILE A 71 4.52 -8.26 4.36
C ILE A 71 4.03 -9.69 4.12
N ALA A 72 3.04 -10.11 4.92
CA ALA A 72 2.32 -11.36 4.74
C ALA A 72 0.82 -11.08 4.54
N MET A 73 0.12 -11.99 3.87
CA MET A 73 -1.32 -11.89 3.63
C MET A 73 -2.02 -13.13 4.19
N GLU A 74 -3.11 -12.92 4.94
CA GLU A 74 -3.98 -13.98 5.45
C GLU A 74 -5.43 -13.58 5.26
N GLY A 75 -6.13 -14.28 4.36
CA GLY A 75 -7.46 -13.86 3.91
C GLY A 75 -7.41 -12.44 3.34
N ASP A 76 -8.26 -11.55 3.87
CA ASP A 76 -8.34 -10.15 3.44
C ASP A 76 -7.37 -9.23 4.21
N PHE A 77 -6.66 -9.75 5.20
CA PHE A 77 -5.79 -8.96 6.07
C PHE A 77 -4.33 -9.06 5.65
N ILE A 78 -3.67 -7.92 5.72
CA ILE A 78 -2.24 -7.75 5.45
C ILE A 78 -1.55 -7.49 6.78
N TYR A 79 -0.39 -8.11 6.94
CA TYR A 79 0.45 -8.05 8.13
C TYR A 79 1.86 -7.62 7.75
N LEU A 80 2.55 -6.93 8.65
CA LEU A 80 3.99 -6.77 8.53
C LEU A 80 4.66 -8.15 8.68
N ALA A 81 5.69 -8.44 7.87
CA ALA A 81 6.43 -9.69 8.00
C ALA A 81 6.97 -9.85 9.43
N GLY A 82 6.75 -11.03 10.03
CA GLY A 82 7.11 -11.32 11.43
C GLY A 82 6.07 -10.91 12.48
N SER A 83 4.98 -10.23 12.10
CA SER A 83 3.87 -9.86 13.00
C SER A 83 2.66 -10.79 12.87
N MET A 84 2.78 -11.87 12.09
CA MET A 84 1.72 -12.84 11.87
C MET A 84 1.48 -13.65 13.15
N PRO A 85 0.23 -13.80 13.64
CA PRO A 85 -0.07 -14.71 14.73
C PRO A 85 0.27 -16.14 14.30
N ARG A 86 1.05 -16.84 15.13
CA ARG A 86 1.40 -18.26 14.92
C ARG A 86 0.25 -19.19 15.25
#